data_AF-A0A7X8JGH8-F1
#
_entry.id   AF-A0A7X8JGH8-F1
#
_cell.length_a   1.000
_cell.length_b   1.000
_cell.length_c   1.000
_cell.angle_alpha   90.00
_cell.angle_beta   90.00
_cell.angle_gamma   90.00
#
_symmetry.space_group_name_H-M   'P 1'
#
loop_
_entity.id
_entity.type
_entity.pdbx_description
1 polymer ?
#
loop_
_entity_poly.entity_id
_entity_poly.type
_entity_poly.pdbx_seq_one_letter_code
_entity_poly.pdbx_strand_id
1 'polypeptide(L)'
;MRTDNLKTELPRIFGVFAGMNNEYADLIREHHKVYLDGTLTSQAKFKHREQTKNQIKELKLSYVNKAKTVISKIREEYQEKPDAKQYTDMQKVHNAIMWTNIMPHADAAELREMYIENKGDPDFMKLLKVEFKKRSGTADMNMQHLIHEVESGPDDGAFEMLDKIERGLNSLVSMDVYPYTLTAGLANLGLRQLNTDLDSFPIDGIGAEYRPVFSLPEK
;
A
#
# COMPACT_ATOMS: atom_id res chain seq x y z
N MET A 1 12.80 5.99 21.76
CA MET A 1 11.78 7.06 21.72
C MET A 1 11.03 7.13 20.39
N ARG A 2 11.66 6.99 19.21
CA ARG A 2 10.95 6.98 17.89
C ARG A 2 9.98 5.81 17.67
N THR A 3 10.40 4.60 18.02
CA THR A 3 9.65 3.35 17.76
C THR A 3 8.36 3.22 18.58
N ASP A 4 8.30 3.84 19.76
CA ASP A 4 7.08 3.84 20.59
C ASP A 4 6.00 4.77 20.02
N ASN A 5 6.37 5.82 19.30
CA ASN A 5 5.42 6.71 18.61
C ASN A 5 4.85 6.10 17.31
N LEU A 6 5.58 5.21 16.62
CA LEU A 6 5.04 4.59 15.40
C LEU A 6 3.96 3.54 15.69
N LYS A 7 3.98 2.93 16.88
CA LYS A 7 2.90 2.03 17.32
C LYS A 7 1.58 2.77 17.51
N THR A 8 1.60 4.04 17.89
CA THR A 8 0.37 4.84 18.05
C THR A 8 -0.27 5.21 16.71
N GLU A 9 0.45 5.04 15.60
CA GLU A 9 -0.09 5.26 14.25
C GLU A 9 -0.80 4.02 13.67
N LEU A 10 -0.71 2.84 14.32
CA LEU A 10 -1.37 1.63 13.86
C LEU A 10 -2.89 1.80 13.62
N PRO A 11 -3.66 2.45 14.51
CA PRO A 11 -5.08 2.69 14.28
C PRO A 11 -5.33 3.56 13.03
N ARG A 12 -4.43 4.49 12.69
CA ARG A 12 -4.55 5.34 11.49
C ARG A 12 -4.31 4.52 10.21
N ILE A 13 -3.35 3.60 10.23
CA ILE A 13 -3.06 2.70 9.10
C ILE A 13 -4.21 1.72 8.89
N PHE A 14 -4.63 1.00 9.95
CA PHE A 14 -5.64 -0.05 9.83
C PHE A 14 -7.07 0.48 9.81
N GLY A 15 -7.30 1.70 10.29
CA GLY A 15 -8.61 2.37 10.22
C GLY A 15 -9.11 2.58 8.79
N VAL A 16 -8.22 2.61 7.79
CA VAL A 16 -8.61 2.73 6.37
C VAL A 16 -9.45 1.56 5.88
N PHE A 17 -9.39 0.41 6.55
CA PHE A 17 -10.15 -0.80 6.19
C PHE A 17 -11.58 -0.79 6.74
N ALA A 18 -11.97 0.25 7.48
CA ALA A 18 -13.36 0.45 7.89
C ALA A 18 -14.27 0.51 6.65
N GLY A 19 -15.36 -0.27 6.67
CA GLY A 19 -16.31 -0.39 5.55
C GLY A 19 -15.95 -1.44 4.49
N MET A 20 -14.70 -1.92 4.43
CA MET A 20 -14.28 -2.95 3.46
C MET A 20 -15.09 -4.25 3.58
N ASN A 21 -15.48 -4.62 4.81
CA ASN A 21 -16.32 -5.79 5.09
C ASN A 21 -17.70 -5.68 4.44
N ASN A 22 -18.29 -4.49 4.41
CA ASN A 22 -19.60 -4.27 3.81
C ASN A 22 -19.53 -4.39 2.28
N GLU A 23 -18.50 -3.80 1.66
CA GLU A 23 -18.27 -3.95 0.22
C GLU A 23 -18.02 -5.41 -0.18
N TYR A 24 -17.23 -6.15 0.61
CA TYR A 24 -17.06 -7.59 0.38
C TYR A 24 -18.37 -8.36 0.51
N ALA A 25 -19.16 -8.06 1.55
CA ALA A 25 -20.45 -8.70 1.77
C ALA A 25 -21.39 -8.47 0.58
N ASP A 26 -21.40 -7.28 0.01
CA ASP A 26 -22.23 -6.94 -1.14
C ASP A 26 -21.79 -7.69 -2.40
N LEU A 27 -20.48 -7.84 -2.63
CA LEU A 27 -19.96 -8.67 -3.73
C LEU A 27 -20.38 -10.14 -3.61
N ILE A 28 -20.31 -10.72 -2.40
CA ILE A 28 -20.74 -12.09 -2.15
C ILE A 28 -22.25 -12.24 -2.34
N ARG A 29 -23.06 -11.31 -1.82
CA ARG A 29 -24.52 -11.32 -1.98
C ARG A 29 -24.93 -11.22 -3.44
N GLU A 30 -24.26 -10.38 -4.21
CA GLU A 30 -24.54 -10.25 -5.64
C GLU A 30 -24.20 -11.54 -6.39
N HIS A 31 -23.08 -12.19 -6.04
CA HIS A 31 -22.76 -13.52 -6.56
C HIS A 31 -23.87 -14.53 -6.26
N HIS A 32 -24.37 -14.56 -5.03
CA HIS A 32 -25.44 -15.48 -4.63
C HIS A 32 -26.74 -15.25 -5.41
N LYS A 33 -27.12 -13.99 -5.69
CA LYS A 33 -28.29 -13.70 -6.54
C LYS A 33 -28.13 -14.27 -7.95
N VAL A 34 -26.97 -14.05 -8.57
CA VAL A 34 -26.67 -14.56 -9.92
C VAL A 34 -26.60 -16.09 -9.92
N TYR A 35 -26.07 -16.70 -8.86
CA TYR A 35 -25.99 -18.15 -8.74
C TYR A 35 -27.37 -18.80 -8.61
N LEU A 36 -28.31 -18.17 -7.88
CA LEU A 36 -29.68 -18.64 -7.72
C LEU A 36 -30.58 -18.37 -8.94
N ASP A 37 -30.17 -17.51 -9.87
CA ASP A 37 -30.94 -17.22 -11.07
C ASP A 37 -31.09 -18.49 -11.94
N GLY A 38 -32.32 -19.01 -12.01
CA GLY A 38 -32.66 -20.21 -12.77
C GLY A 38 -32.62 -20.01 -14.29
N THR A 39 -32.52 -18.77 -14.78
CA THR A 39 -32.44 -18.45 -16.21
C THR A 39 -31.02 -18.52 -16.76
N LEU A 40 -30.01 -18.47 -15.88
CA LEU A 40 -28.60 -18.46 -16.26
C LEU A 40 -28.01 -19.87 -16.40
N THR A 41 -27.18 -20.05 -17.42
CA THR A 41 -26.45 -21.30 -17.64
C THR A 41 -25.33 -21.50 -16.61
N SER A 42 -24.91 -22.75 -16.39
CA SER A 42 -23.76 -23.07 -15.52
C SER A 42 -22.48 -22.34 -15.95
N GLN A 43 -22.27 -22.15 -17.25
CA GLN A 43 -21.12 -21.41 -17.78
C GLN A 43 -21.19 -19.92 -17.40
N ALA A 44 -22.37 -19.30 -17.47
CA ALA A 44 -22.56 -17.91 -17.06
C ALA A 44 -22.31 -17.74 -15.55
N LYS A 45 -22.80 -18.68 -14.72
CA LYS A 45 -22.57 -18.69 -13.26
C LYS A 45 -21.09 -18.86 -12.91
N PHE A 46 -20.39 -19.76 -13.60
CA PHE A 46 -18.94 -19.94 -13.42
C PHE A 46 -18.15 -18.68 -13.82
N LYS A 47 -18.52 -18.05 -14.95
CA LYS A 47 -17.89 -16.78 -15.37
C LYS A 47 -18.12 -15.69 -14.33
N HIS A 48 -19.33 -15.57 -13.79
CA HIS A 48 -19.64 -14.61 -12.73
C HIS A 48 -18.82 -14.89 -11.47
N ARG A 49 -18.66 -16.15 -11.08
CA ARG A 49 -17.80 -16.56 -9.95
C ARG A 49 -16.37 -16.03 -10.07
N GLU A 50 -15.75 -16.22 -11.23
CA GLU A 50 -14.38 -15.72 -11.45
C GLU A 50 -14.32 -14.18 -11.53
N GLN A 51 -15.36 -13.53 -12.06
CA GLN A 51 -15.49 -12.07 -12.00
C GLN A 51 -15.57 -11.56 -10.56
N THR A 52 -16.40 -12.17 -9.71
CA THR A 52 -16.51 -11.81 -8.29
C THR A 52 -15.18 -11.99 -7.58
N LYS A 53 -14.42 -13.06 -7.86
CA LYS A 53 -13.08 -13.26 -7.29
C LYS A 53 -12.11 -12.14 -7.70
N ASN A 54 -12.15 -11.70 -8.95
CA ASN A 54 -11.32 -10.60 -9.43
C ASN A 54 -11.72 -9.27 -8.77
N GLN A 55 -13.01 -8.97 -8.65
CA GLN A 55 -13.51 -7.78 -7.95
C GLN A 55 -13.07 -7.77 -6.48
N ILE A 56 -13.04 -8.92 -5.81
CA ILE A 56 -12.56 -9.03 -4.43
C ILE A 56 -11.05 -8.79 -4.36
N LYS A 57 -10.26 -9.25 -5.34
CA LYS A 57 -8.83 -8.92 -5.43
C LYS A 57 -8.60 -7.41 -5.64
N GLU A 58 -9.39 -6.79 -6.51
CA GLU A 58 -9.36 -5.34 -6.74
C GLU A 58 -9.76 -4.55 -5.50
N LEU A 59 -10.78 -5.00 -4.76
CA LEU A 59 -11.20 -4.42 -3.48
C LEU A 59 -10.04 -4.44 -2.48
N LYS A 60 -9.39 -5.61 -2.29
CA LYS A 60 -8.21 -5.73 -1.41
C LYS A 60 -7.10 -4.78 -1.85
N LEU A 61 -6.78 -4.74 -3.14
CA LEU A 61 -5.74 -3.87 -3.68
C LEU A 61 -6.04 -2.39 -3.43
N SER A 62 -7.27 -1.95 -3.66
CA SER A 62 -7.72 -0.57 -3.45
C SER A 62 -7.49 -0.13 -1.99
N TYR A 63 -7.93 -0.94 -1.03
CA TYR A 63 -7.75 -0.64 0.39
C TYR A 63 -6.29 -0.73 0.85
N VAL A 64 -5.52 -1.68 0.34
CA VAL A 64 -4.06 -1.76 0.60
C VAL A 64 -3.34 -0.51 0.08
N ASN A 65 -3.71 0.01 -1.10
CA ASN A 65 -3.14 1.25 -1.63
C ASN A 65 -3.49 2.48 -0.77
N LYS A 66 -4.70 2.54 -0.20
CA LYS A 66 -5.07 3.57 0.79
C LYS A 66 -4.17 3.47 2.03
N ALA A 67 -3.97 2.26 2.56
CA ALA A 67 -3.07 2.04 3.72
C ALA A 67 -1.62 2.45 3.42
N LYS A 68 -1.10 2.11 2.24
CA LYS A 68 0.23 2.54 1.79
C LYS A 68 0.37 4.06 1.74
N THR A 69 -0.65 4.76 1.26
CA THR A 69 -0.67 6.22 1.25
C THR A 69 -0.55 6.79 2.67
N VAL A 70 -1.23 6.17 3.65
CA VAL A 70 -1.11 6.55 5.07
C VAL A 70 0.30 6.25 5.60
N ILE A 71 0.85 5.08 5.29
CA ILE A 71 2.23 4.71 5.66
C ILE A 71 3.25 5.72 5.12
N SER A 72 3.15 6.13 3.85
CA SER A 72 4.02 7.14 3.26
C SER A 72 3.93 8.48 4.00
N LYS A 73 2.72 8.93 4.37
CA LYS A 73 2.55 10.15 5.17
C LYS A 73 3.18 10.03 6.55
N ILE A 74 3.06 8.89 7.22
CA ILE A 74 3.71 8.65 8.51
C ILE A 74 5.23 8.69 8.35
N ARG A 75 5.78 8.08 7.28
CA ARG A 75 7.22 8.18 6.99
C ARG A 75 7.63 9.66 6.87
N GLU A 76 6.92 10.45 6.06
CA GLU A 76 7.20 11.88 5.87
C GLU A 76 7.11 12.72 7.17
N GLU A 77 6.15 12.40 8.06
CA GLU A 77 5.93 13.10 9.33
C GLU A 77 7.05 12.83 10.35
N TYR A 78 7.55 11.60 10.40
CA TYR A 78 8.54 11.15 11.40
C TYR A 78 9.98 11.11 10.89
N GLN A 79 10.17 11.27 9.57
CA GLN A 79 11.49 11.38 8.97
C GLN A 79 12.18 12.66 9.46
N GLU A 80 13.35 12.48 10.06
CA GLU A 80 14.20 13.59 10.48
C GLU A 80 14.58 14.40 9.22
N LYS A 81 14.06 15.63 9.13
CA LYS A 81 14.49 16.54 8.09
C LYS A 81 15.87 17.05 8.49
N PRO A 82 16.93 16.81 7.69
CA PRO A 82 18.22 17.42 7.95
C PRO A 82 18.06 18.94 8.06
N ASP A 83 18.81 19.55 8.97
CA ASP A 83 18.80 21.00 9.14
C ASP A 83 19.01 21.69 7.79
N ALA A 84 18.15 22.66 7.50
CA ALA A 84 18.18 23.36 6.23
C ALA A 84 19.53 24.07 6.08
N LYS A 85 20.31 23.67 5.09
CA LYS A 85 21.55 24.39 4.76
C LYS A 85 21.18 25.77 4.24
N GLN A 86 21.76 26.81 4.83
CA GLN A 86 21.57 28.18 4.37
C GLN A 86 22.74 28.61 3.48
N TYR A 87 22.40 29.10 2.29
CA TYR A 87 23.34 29.64 1.32
C TYR A 87 22.91 31.04 0.91
N THR A 88 23.89 31.88 0.59
CA THR A 88 23.65 33.17 -0.08
C THR A 88 23.11 32.94 -1.50
N ASP A 89 22.44 33.94 -2.09
CA ASP A 89 21.87 33.80 -3.44
C ASP A 89 22.93 33.48 -4.51
N MET A 90 24.14 34.04 -4.37
CA MET A 90 25.25 33.74 -5.27
C MET A 90 25.73 32.29 -5.14
N GLN A 91 25.78 31.75 -3.90
CA GLN A 91 26.11 30.35 -3.65
C GLN A 91 25.03 29.41 -4.20
N LYS A 92 23.74 29.76 -4.05
CA LYS A 92 22.64 28.98 -4.64
C LYS A 92 22.75 28.87 -6.15
N VAL A 93 23.01 29.99 -6.84
CA VAL A 93 23.19 30.00 -8.31
C VAL A 93 24.40 29.14 -8.71
N HIS A 94 25.53 29.30 -8.02
CA HIS A 94 26.72 28.52 -8.30
C HIS A 94 26.49 27.00 -8.10
N ASN A 95 25.88 26.63 -6.96
CA ASN A 95 25.57 25.25 -6.64
C ASN A 95 24.58 24.64 -7.64
N ALA A 96 23.54 25.37 -8.03
CA ALA A 96 22.56 24.91 -9.02
C ALA A 96 23.21 24.64 -10.38
N ILE A 97 24.10 25.52 -10.85
CA ILE A 97 24.86 25.31 -12.09
C ILE A 97 25.74 24.08 -11.99
N MET A 98 26.50 23.95 -10.89
CA MET A 98 27.38 22.82 -10.65
C MET A 98 26.60 21.49 -10.65
N TRP A 99 25.54 21.39 -9.86
CA TRP A 99 24.73 20.17 -9.76
C TRP A 99 24.02 19.81 -11.06
N THR A 100 23.51 20.81 -11.80
CA THR A 100 22.87 20.57 -13.10
C THR A 100 23.85 20.00 -14.12
N ASN A 101 25.13 20.32 -14.02
CA ASN A 101 26.18 19.77 -14.89
C ASN A 101 26.67 18.39 -14.43
N ILE A 102 26.78 18.14 -13.13
CA ILE A 102 27.35 16.90 -12.59
C ILE A 102 26.32 15.77 -12.56
N MET A 103 25.11 16.01 -12.04
CA MET A 103 24.11 14.97 -11.80
C MET A 103 23.75 14.13 -13.04
N PRO A 104 23.60 14.69 -14.26
CA PRO A 104 23.28 13.92 -15.46
C PRO A 104 24.36 12.90 -15.87
N HIS A 105 25.59 13.06 -15.40
CA HIS A 105 26.73 12.22 -15.74
C HIS A 105 27.20 11.34 -14.58
N ALA A 106 26.75 11.65 -13.36
CA ALA A 106 27.11 10.91 -12.16
C ALA A 106 26.49 9.50 -12.15
N ASP A 107 27.27 8.53 -11.68
CA ASP A 107 26.80 7.17 -11.40
C ASP A 107 26.04 7.06 -10.06
N ALA A 108 25.58 5.86 -9.71
CA ALA A 108 24.83 5.66 -8.47
C ALA A 108 25.66 5.92 -7.19
N ALA A 109 26.96 5.65 -7.19
CA ALA A 109 27.81 5.88 -6.02
C ALA A 109 28.06 7.39 -5.85
N GLU A 110 28.38 8.08 -6.94
CA GLU A 110 28.60 9.53 -6.95
C GLU A 110 27.34 10.30 -6.54
N LEU A 111 26.17 9.92 -7.06
CA LEU A 111 24.91 10.54 -6.64
C LEU A 111 24.58 10.27 -5.16
N ARG A 112 24.95 9.11 -4.62
CA ARG A 112 24.78 8.80 -3.20
C ARG A 112 25.65 9.69 -2.32
N GLU A 113 26.92 9.89 -2.68
CA GLU A 113 27.82 10.79 -1.98
C GLU A 113 27.29 12.22 -2.00
N MET A 114 26.90 12.71 -3.18
CA MET A 114 26.29 14.03 -3.33
C MET A 114 25.03 14.19 -2.46
N TYR A 115 24.19 13.15 -2.36
CA TYR A 115 23.01 13.13 -1.50
C TYR A 115 23.38 13.22 -0.02
N ILE A 116 24.31 12.39 0.45
CA ILE A 116 24.76 12.41 1.85
C ILE A 116 25.26 13.80 2.22
N GLU A 117 26.04 14.42 1.34
CA GLU A 117 26.56 15.76 1.53
C GLU A 117 25.47 16.81 1.54
N ASN A 118 24.46 16.73 0.65
CA ASN A 118 23.56 17.84 0.34
C ASN A 118 22.08 17.61 0.69
N LYS A 119 21.73 16.52 1.39
CA LYS A 119 20.34 16.18 1.78
C LYS A 119 19.57 17.27 2.55
N GLY A 120 20.26 18.24 3.15
CA GLY A 120 19.68 19.42 3.81
C GLY A 120 19.44 20.64 2.91
N ASP A 121 19.77 20.58 1.61
CA ASP A 121 19.54 21.67 0.66
C ASP A 121 18.27 21.42 -0.18
N PRO A 122 17.23 22.27 -0.08
CA PRO A 122 15.98 22.11 -0.83
C PRO A 122 16.13 22.15 -2.36
N ASP A 123 17.06 22.95 -2.89
CA ASP A 123 17.26 23.10 -4.33
C ASP A 123 18.05 21.91 -4.89
N PHE A 124 19.03 21.39 -4.14
CA PHE A 124 19.66 20.11 -4.44
C PHE A 124 18.63 18.98 -4.51
N MET A 125 17.77 18.85 -3.50
CA MET A 125 16.77 17.77 -3.43
C MET A 125 15.75 17.84 -4.57
N LYS A 126 15.38 19.04 -5.03
CA LYS A 126 14.54 19.20 -6.23
C LYS A 126 15.25 18.69 -7.48
N LEU A 127 16.50 19.08 -7.69
CA LEU A 127 17.29 18.66 -8.85
C LEU A 127 17.52 17.15 -8.85
N LEU A 128 17.87 16.58 -7.70
CA LEU A 128 18.06 15.13 -7.54
C LEU A 128 16.78 14.35 -7.87
N LYS A 129 15.61 14.83 -7.39
CA LYS A 129 14.32 14.20 -7.69
C LYS A 129 13.96 14.26 -9.18
N VAL A 130 14.27 15.38 -9.85
CA VAL A 130 14.09 15.49 -11.31
C VAL A 130 14.97 14.47 -12.04
N GLU A 131 16.22 14.30 -11.59
CA GLU A 131 17.14 13.35 -12.20
C GLU A 131 16.70 11.89 -11.98
N PHE A 132 16.28 11.52 -10.77
CA PHE A 132 15.70 10.20 -10.49
C PHE A 132 14.46 9.92 -11.32
N LYS A 133 13.58 10.91 -11.55
CA LYS A 133 12.42 10.73 -12.42
C LYS A 133 12.84 10.38 -13.85
N LYS A 134 13.88 11.01 -14.41
CA LYS A 134 14.41 10.66 -15.75
C LYS A 134 14.96 9.23 -15.79
N ARG A 135 15.52 8.75 -14.67
CA ARG A 135 16.17 7.44 -14.55
C ARG A 135 15.29 6.33 -13.98
N SER A 136 14.04 6.62 -13.62
CA SER A 136 13.10 5.67 -12.99
C SER A 136 12.81 4.40 -13.78
N GLY A 137 13.09 4.38 -15.10
CA GLY A 137 12.97 3.20 -15.97
C GLY A 137 14.30 2.54 -16.36
N THR A 138 15.41 2.91 -15.72
CA THR A 138 16.74 2.34 -16.02
C THR A 138 16.81 0.86 -15.64
N ALA A 139 17.60 0.06 -16.38
CA ALA A 139 17.91 -1.33 -16.01
C ALA A 139 19.07 -1.42 -14.99
N ASP A 140 19.71 -0.30 -14.66
CA ASP A 140 20.77 -0.25 -13.65
C ASP A 140 20.20 -0.46 -12.22
N MET A 141 20.46 -1.64 -11.65
CA MET A 141 20.01 -2.01 -10.31
C MET A 141 20.58 -1.12 -9.22
N ASN A 142 21.81 -0.60 -9.36
CA ASN A 142 22.42 0.26 -8.35
C ASN A 142 21.70 1.62 -8.32
N MET A 143 21.35 2.15 -9.49
CA MET A 143 20.55 3.36 -9.60
C MET A 143 19.13 3.15 -9.03
N GLN A 144 18.48 2.01 -9.34
CA GLN A 144 17.18 1.69 -8.76
C GLN A 144 17.23 1.59 -7.23
N HIS A 145 18.28 0.97 -6.68
CA HIS A 145 18.49 0.87 -5.24
C HIS A 145 18.69 2.24 -4.60
N LEU A 146 19.47 3.13 -5.22
CA LEU A 146 19.67 4.49 -4.72
C LEU A 146 18.37 5.30 -4.75
N ILE A 147 17.62 5.24 -5.84
CA ILE A 147 16.31 5.92 -5.95
C ILE A 147 15.43 5.46 -4.79
N HIS A 148 15.35 4.14 -4.58
CA HIS A 148 14.59 3.56 -3.48
C HIS A 148 15.10 4.05 -2.12
N GLU A 149 16.41 4.05 -1.87
CA GLU A 149 17.00 4.53 -0.61
C GLU A 149 16.68 6.00 -0.33
N VAL A 150 16.84 6.87 -1.31
CA VAL A 150 16.61 8.31 -1.12
C VAL A 150 15.12 8.62 -0.97
N GLU A 151 14.26 7.93 -1.72
CA GLU A 151 12.79 8.08 -1.60
C GLU A 151 12.22 7.42 -0.35
N SER A 152 12.84 6.33 0.13
CA SER A 152 12.39 5.62 1.34
C SER A 152 12.99 6.19 2.63
N GLY A 153 13.98 7.08 2.53
CA GLY A 153 14.80 7.53 3.64
C GLY A 153 15.88 6.50 4.00
N PRO A 154 16.85 6.86 4.88
CA PRO A 154 17.81 5.89 5.39
C PRO A 154 17.06 4.66 5.90
N ASP A 155 17.68 3.48 5.75
CA ASP A 155 17.23 2.21 6.31
C ASP A 155 17.30 2.29 7.84
N ASP A 156 16.45 3.14 8.39
CA ASP A 156 16.39 3.50 9.78
C ASP A 156 15.53 2.40 10.39
N GLY A 157 16.12 1.53 11.23
CA GLY A 157 15.37 0.50 11.95
C GLY A 157 14.15 1.05 12.71
N ALA A 158 14.05 2.38 12.84
CA ALA A 158 12.85 3.13 13.18
C ALA A 158 11.60 2.74 12.36
N PHE A 159 11.67 2.56 11.03
CA PHE A 159 10.51 2.29 10.17
C PHE A 159 10.33 0.81 9.79
N GLU A 160 11.16 -0.10 10.30
CA GLU A 160 11.08 -1.53 10.01
C GLU A 160 9.67 -2.12 10.27
N MET A 161 8.98 -1.56 11.27
CA MET A 161 7.59 -1.90 11.57
C MET A 161 6.63 -1.55 10.42
N LEU A 162 6.78 -0.37 9.81
CA LEU A 162 5.98 0.04 8.66
C LEU A 162 6.28 -0.85 7.45
N ASP A 163 7.54 -1.22 7.23
CA ASP A 163 7.91 -2.15 6.15
C ASP A 163 7.34 -3.56 6.36
N LYS A 164 7.30 -4.04 7.62
CA LYS A 164 6.65 -5.31 7.98
C LYS A 164 5.14 -5.25 7.69
N ILE A 165 4.48 -4.14 8.03
CA ILE A 165 3.05 -3.94 7.76
C ILE A 165 2.82 -3.92 6.25
N GLU A 166 3.59 -3.15 5.49
CA GLU A 166 3.43 -3.03 4.04
C GLU A 166 3.62 -4.38 3.33
N ARG A 167 4.65 -5.15 3.72
CA ARG A 167 4.85 -6.52 3.23
C ARG A 167 3.68 -7.44 3.58
N GLY A 168 3.18 -7.38 4.81
CA GLY A 168 2.01 -8.15 5.24
C GLY A 168 0.76 -7.81 4.41
N LEU A 169 0.48 -6.53 4.21
CA LEU A 169 -0.64 -6.05 3.39
C LEU A 169 -0.53 -6.50 1.92
N ASN A 170 0.67 -6.42 1.33
CA ASN A 170 0.91 -6.90 -0.03
C ASN A 170 0.63 -8.40 -0.17
N SER A 171 1.02 -9.20 0.82
CA SER A 171 0.74 -10.64 0.83
C SER A 171 -0.77 -10.93 0.82
N LEU A 172 -1.59 -10.11 1.46
CA LEU A 172 -3.04 -10.34 1.50
C LEU A 172 -3.73 -10.17 0.15
N VAL A 173 -3.18 -9.33 -0.74
CA VAL A 173 -3.77 -9.07 -2.06
C VAL A 173 -3.73 -10.34 -2.91
N SER A 174 -2.63 -11.10 -2.88
CA SER A 174 -2.41 -12.25 -3.75
C SER A 174 -3.08 -13.54 -3.27
N MET A 175 -3.39 -13.66 -1.98
CA MET A 175 -4.00 -14.87 -1.42
C MET A 175 -5.48 -14.99 -1.80
N ASP A 176 -5.99 -16.22 -2.01
CA ASP A 176 -7.42 -16.48 -2.25
C ASP A 176 -8.24 -16.56 -0.94
N VAL A 177 -7.95 -15.64 -0.02
CA VAL A 177 -8.65 -15.45 1.26
C VAL A 177 -9.06 -14.00 1.44
N TYR A 178 -10.03 -13.77 2.33
CA TYR A 178 -10.52 -12.45 2.70
C TYR A 178 -10.20 -12.12 4.18
N PRO A 179 -9.51 -11.00 4.47
CA PRO A 179 -9.12 -10.61 5.83
C PRO A 179 -10.19 -9.76 6.54
N TYR A 180 -11.12 -10.38 7.27
CA TYR A 180 -12.31 -9.70 7.78
C TYR A 180 -12.12 -8.91 9.09
N THR A 181 -10.99 -9.05 9.78
CA THR A 181 -10.67 -8.27 11.01
C THR A 181 -9.47 -7.36 10.81
N LEU A 182 -9.15 -6.99 9.56
CA LEU A 182 -7.94 -6.23 9.24
C LEU A 182 -7.87 -4.86 9.93
N THR A 183 -9.02 -4.28 10.32
CA THR A 183 -9.12 -3.08 11.15
C THR A 183 -8.46 -3.22 12.52
N ALA A 184 -8.41 -4.44 13.08
CA ALA A 184 -7.73 -4.76 14.34
C ALA A 184 -6.23 -5.02 14.18
N GLY A 185 -5.70 -4.88 12.95
CA GLY A 185 -4.31 -5.08 12.59
C GLY A 185 -3.94 -6.52 12.24
N LEU A 186 -2.74 -6.67 11.67
CA LEU A 186 -2.23 -7.96 11.17
C LEU A 186 -2.05 -9.03 12.25
N ALA A 187 -1.87 -8.65 13.52
CA ALA A 187 -1.70 -9.60 14.62
C ALA A 187 -3.00 -10.36 14.99
N ASN A 188 -4.15 -9.75 14.73
CA ASN A 188 -5.48 -10.30 15.07
C ASN A 188 -6.26 -10.70 13.81
N LEU A 189 -5.54 -11.12 12.77
CA LEU A 189 -6.12 -11.34 11.46
C LEU A 189 -7.00 -12.59 11.42
N GLY A 190 -8.28 -12.38 11.16
CA GLY A 190 -9.25 -13.39 10.80
C GLY A 190 -9.31 -13.52 9.28
N LEU A 191 -9.19 -14.75 8.78
CA LEU A 191 -9.25 -15.06 7.36
C LEU A 191 -10.50 -15.88 7.05
N ARG A 192 -11.18 -15.54 5.95
CA ARG A 192 -12.22 -16.38 5.35
C ARG A 192 -11.75 -16.94 4.02
N GLN A 193 -12.18 -18.16 3.74
CA GLN A 193 -11.92 -18.81 2.46
C GLN A 193 -12.91 -18.29 1.42
N LEU A 194 -12.39 -17.67 0.36
CA LEU A 194 -13.23 -17.03 -0.65
C LEU A 194 -14.14 -18.05 -1.36
N ASN A 195 -13.59 -19.21 -1.71
CA ASN A 195 -14.38 -20.26 -2.34
C ASN A 195 -15.52 -20.72 -1.42
N THR A 196 -15.25 -20.92 -0.13
CA THR A 196 -16.29 -21.29 0.84
C THR A 196 -17.41 -20.24 0.90
N ASP A 197 -17.07 -18.96 0.88
CA ASP A 197 -18.07 -17.88 0.93
C ASP A 197 -18.91 -17.80 -0.36
N LEU A 198 -18.28 -18.00 -1.52
CA LEU A 198 -18.96 -18.03 -2.82
C LEU A 198 -19.86 -19.26 -2.96
N ASP A 199 -19.39 -20.41 -2.49
CA ASP A 199 -20.09 -21.69 -2.56
C ASP A 199 -21.13 -21.84 -1.43
N SER A 200 -21.14 -20.92 -0.44
CA SER A 200 -22.16 -20.88 0.60
C SER A 200 -23.51 -20.50 -0.02
N PHE A 201 -24.51 -21.37 0.12
CA PHE A 201 -25.84 -21.14 -0.45
C PHE A 201 -26.67 -20.16 0.40
N PRO A 202 -27.45 -19.25 -0.21
CA PRO A 202 -28.68 -18.78 0.42
C PRO A 202 -29.64 -19.98 0.44
N ILE A 203 -30.15 -20.33 1.62
CA ILE A 203 -31.12 -21.41 1.74
C ILE A 203 -32.49 -20.86 1.33
N ASP A 204 -33.02 -21.33 0.20
CA ASP A 204 -34.43 -21.18 -0.16
C ASP A 204 -35.25 -22.26 0.56
N GLY A 205 -36.27 -21.86 1.32
CA GLY A 205 -37.37 -22.74 1.73
C GLY A 205 -37.71 -22.79 3.23
N ILE A 206 -38.86 -22.19 3.58
CA ILE A 206 -39.81 -22.57 4.65
C ILE A 206 -39.21 -22.87 6.06
N GLY A 207 -39.15 -21.85 6.92
CA GLY A 207 -38.99 -22.05 8.37
C GLY A 207 -38.32 -20.87 9.10
N ALA A 208 -38.72 -20.63 10.36
CA ALA A 208 -38.38 -19.47 11.18
C ALA A 208 -36.94 -19.44 11.75
N GLU A 209 -35.99 -20.14 11.14
CA GLU A 209 -34.57 -20.11 11.52
C GLU A 209 -33.69 -19.62 10.35
N TYR A 210 -34.12 -18.55 9.70
CA TYR A 210 -33.35 -17.82 8.71
C TYR A 210 -32.07 -17.24 9.35
N ARG A 211 -30.91 -17.87 9.11
CA ARG A 211 -29.62 -17.22 9.39
C ARG A 211 -29.38 -16.12 8.35
N PRO A 212 -28.77 -14.98 8.74
CA PRO A 212 -28.70 -13.83 7.87
C PRO A 212 -27.84 -14.14 6.65
N VAL A 213 -28.34 -13.66 5.50
CA VAL A 213 -27.55 -13.11 4.39
C VAL A 213 -26.13 -12.81 4.87
N PHE A 214 -25.11 -13.45 4.27
CA PHE A 214 -23.69 -13.31 4.58
C PHE A 214 -23.40 -12.11 5.51
N SER A 215 -23.05 -12.39 6.77
CA SER A 215 -22.70 -11.37 7.77
C SER A 215 -21.25 -11.55 8.19
N LEU A 216 -20.56 -10.43 8.39
CA LEU A 216 -19.23 -10.39 8.99
C LEU A 216 -19.38 -9.82 10.40
N PRO A 217 -18.80 -10.47 11.43
CA PRO A 217 -18.77 -9.87 12.75
C PRO A 217 -17.90 -8.62 12.69
N GLU A 218 -18.50 -7.44 12.94
CA GLU A 218 -17.73 -6.26 13.32
C GLU A 218 -17.24 -6.50 14.76
N LYS A 219 -15.92 -6.65 14.93
CA LYS A 219 -15.26 -6.60 16.23
C LYS A 219 -14.50 -5.30 16.36
#